data_AF-A0A1Y2D6H3-F1
#
_entry.id   AF-A0A1Y2D6H3-F1
#
_cell.length_a   1.000
_cell.length_b   1.000
_cell.length_c   1.000
_cell.angle_alpha   90.00
_cell.angle_beta   90.00
_cell.angle_gamma   90.00
#
_symmetry.space_group_name_H-M   'P 1'
#
loop_
_entity.id
_entity.type
_entity.pdbx_description
1 polymer ?
#
loop_
_entity_poly.entity_id
_entity_poly.type
_entity_poly.pdbx_seq_one_letter_code
_entity_poly.pdbx_strand_id
1 'polypeptide(L)'
;MSERSIIRTGLSEIGVLITYPLVHLLAGCLVLHITSSGVINNIFVHYLQNFIGKQNIAIAAVGLYAVFVYTILDYVVKILSKSDIDDSPTMRWIRMIKRSTMVSRIQALHLQLIDSFPLFATSVIISYITNVPILIRNTFSILFILSKFISALSAFLFLEFPRSLFWAMSNICCYILFFYSVFLDFPKYFKQALRKWEYFFKDVTDYYNFN
;
A
#
# COMPACT_ATOMS: atom_id res chain seq x y z
N MET A 1 22.21 -0.88 -35.09
CA MET A 1 21.10 -0.91 -34.10
C MET A 1 19.81 -0.98 -34.92
N SER A 2 19.08 -2.10 -34.86
CA SER A 2 18.05 -2.45 -35.86
C SER A 2 16.71 -1.78 -35.53
N GLU A 3 16.07 -1.13 -36.52
CA GLU A 3 14.72 -0.54 -36.41
C GLU A 3 13.68 -1.46 -35.76
N ARG A 4 13.82 -2.78 -35.92
CA ARG A 4 12.91 -3.77 -35.31
C ARG A 4 13.00 -3.82 -33.78
N SER A 5 14.12 -3.43 -33.16
CA SER A 5 14.21 -3.38 -31.69
C SER A 5 13.47 -2.17 -31.12
N ILE A 6 13.45 -1.05 -31.85
CA ILE A 6 12.81 0.21 -31.44
C ILE A 6 11.27 0.08 -31.52
N ILE A 7 10.75 -0.58 -32.54
CA ILE A 7 9.30 -0.81 -32.69
C ILE A 7 8.77 -1.75 -31.59
N ARG A 8 9.57 -2.75 -31.18
CA ARG A 8 9.18 -3.71 -30.14
C ARG A 8 9.16 -3.08 -28.74
N THR A 9 10.08 -2.16 -28.44
CA THR A 9 10.08 -1.41 -27.18
C THR A 9 8.94 -0.38 -27.16
N GLY A 10 8.71 0.35 -28.26
CA GLY A 10 7.63 1.33 -28.35
C GLY A 10 6.22 0.73 -28.21
N LEU A 11 5.94 -0.42 -28.84
CA LEU A 11 4.64 -1.09 -28.67
C LEU A 11 4.43 -1.62 -27.25
N SER A 12 5.51 -2.06 -26.58
CA SER A 12 5.43 -2.53 -25.20
C SER A 12 5.18 -1.39 -24.21
N GLU A 13 5.76 -0.21 -24.46
CA GLU A 13 5.53 0.98 -23.63
C GLU A 13 4.12 1.53 -23.80
N ILE A 14 3.57 1.55 -25.02
CA ILE A 14 2.17 1.93 -25.27
C ILE A 14 1.22 0.93 -24.61
N GLY A 15 1.53 -0.36 -24.65
CA GLY A 15 0.78 -1.40 -23.94
C GLY A 15 0.76 -1.17 -22.43
N VAL A 16 1.89 -0.82 -21.82
CA VAL A 16 1.97 -0.46 -20.40
C VAL A 16 1.17 0.82 -20.10
N LEU A 17 1.26 1.82 -20.98
CA LEU A 17 0.56 3.11 -20.81
C LEU A 17 -0.98 2.97 -20.81
N ILE A 18 -1.52 2.00 -21.56
CA ILE A 18 -2.97 1.76 -21.64
C ILE A 18 -3.44 0.78 -20.57
N THR A 19 -2.64 -0.24 -20.25
CA THR A 19 -3.01 -1.26 -19.26
C THR A 19 -3.00 -0.70 -17.84
N TYR A 20 -2.08 0.21 -17.52
CA TYR A 20 -1.95 0.76 -16.17
C TYR A 20 -3.18 1.55 -15.69
N PRO A 21 -3.69 2.53 -16.47
CA PRO A 21 -4.91 3.26 -16.11
C PRO A 21 -6.13 2.34 -16.03
N LEU A 22 -6.22 1.35 -16.91
CA LEU A 22 -7.32 0.40 -16.94
C LEU A 22 -7.33 -0.50 -15.69
N VAL A 23 -6.17 -0.97 -15.26
CA VAL A 23 -6.03 -1.73 -14.00
C VAL A 23 -6.41 -0.88 -12.78
N HIS A 24 -6.03 0.40 -12.76
CA HIS A 24 -6.42 1.31 -11.67
C HIS A 24 -7.92 1.63 -11.69
N LEU A 25 -8.51 1.81 -12.87
CA LEU A 25 -9.94 2.02 -13.04
C LEU A 25 -10.72 0.81 -12.54
N LEU A 26 -10.34 -0.40 -12.98
CA LEU A 26 -10.96 -1.65 -12.53
C LEU A 26 -10.82 -1.84 -11.02
N ALA A 27 -9.64 -1.61 -10.46
CA ALA A 27 -9.43 -1.66 -9.03
C ALA A 27 -10.31 -0.63 -8.31
N GLY A 28 -10.42 0.60 -8.80
CA GLY A 28 -11.30 1.63 -8.25
C GLY A 28 -12.77 1.21 -8.25
N CYS A 29 -13.27 0.67 -9.36
CA CYS A 29 -14.63 0.13 -9.45
C CYS A 29 -14.86 -1.01 -8.44
N LEU A 30 -13.87 -1.88 -8.28
CA LEU A 30 -13.95 -3.03 -7.36
C LEU A 30 -13.93 -2.55 -5.91
N VAL A 31 -13.10 -1.56 -5.55
CA VAL A 31 -13.11 -0.92 -4.22
C VAL A 31 -14.50 -0.39 -3.93
N LEU A 32 -15.05 0.42 -4.85
CA LEU A 32 -16.35 1.04 -4.68
C LEU A 32 -17.45 0.01 -4.53
N HIS A 33 -17.46 -1.04 -5.35
CA HIS A 33 -18.43 -2.13 -5.26
C HIS A 33 -18.34 -2.90 -3.94
N ILE A 34 -17.13 -3.24 -3.48
CA ILE A 34 -16.95 -3.91 -2.18
C ILE A 34 -17.45 -3.00 -1.05
N THR A 35 -17.15 -1.70 -1.10
CA THR A 35 -17.62 -0.78 -0.05
C THR A 35 -19.13 -0.57 -0.09
N SER A 36 -19.75 -0.45 -1.28
CA SER A 36 -21.20 -0.26 -1.41
C SER A 36 -21.99 -1.50 -1.02
N SER A 37 -21.43 -2.69 -1.24
CA SER A 37 -22.03 -3.96 -0.83
C SER A 37 -22.10 -4.14 0.70
N GLY A 38 -21.35 -3.34 1.47
CA GLY A 38 -21.31 -3.43 2.93
C GLY A 38 -20.71 -4.73 3.47
N VAL A 39 -20.19 -5.62 2.61
CA VAL A 39 -19.69 -6.96 2.99
C VAL A 39 -18.57 -6.88 4.03
N ILE A 40 -17.60 -5.98 3.82
CA ILE A 40 -16.51 -5.77 4.77
C ILE A 40 -17.06 -5.29 6.11
N ASN A 41 -18.04 -4.41 6.08
CA ASN A 41 -18.56 -3.79 7.28
C ASN A 41 -19.44 -4.75 8.10
N ASN A 42 -20.31 -5.51 7.42
CA ASN A 42 -21.26 -6.40 8.08
C ASN A 42 -20.62 -7.69 8.61
N ILE A 43 -19.57 -8.19 7.95
CA ILE A 43 -18.94 -9.46 8.32
C ILE A 43 -17.62 -9.23 9.03
N PHE A 44 -16.66 -8.56 8.36
CA PHE A 44 -15.29 -8.46 8.86
C PHE A 44 -15.14 -7.44 10.00
N VAL A 45 -15.68 -6.23 9.83
CA VAL A 45 -15.60 -5.20 10.87
C VAL A 45 -16.36 -5.64 12.11
N HIS A 46 -17.54 -6.23 11.96
CA HIS A 46 -18.31 -6.76 13.09
C HIS A 46 -17.56 -7.86 13.86
N TYR A 47 -16.95 -8.81 13.14
CA TYR A 47 -16.17 -9.89 13.77
C TYR A 47 -14.91 -9.36 14.47
N LEU A 48 -14.17 -8.45 13.83
CA LEU A 48 -12.97 -7.85 14.40
C LEU A 48 -13.26 -6.92 15.58
N GLN A 49 -14.39 -6.22 15.59
CA GLN A 49 -14.82 -5.38 16.72
C GLN A 49 -15.06 -6.19 17.99
N ASN A 50 -15.55 -7.43 17.87
CA ASN A 50 -15.72 -8.33 19.01
C ASN A 50 -14.38 -8.78 19.60
N PHE A 51 -13.31 -8.84 18.81
CA PHE A 51 -12.02 -9.35 19.23
C PHE A 51 -11.04 -8.26 19.70
N ILE A 52 -11.06 -7.09 19.06
CA ILE A 52 -10.11 -5.99 19.30
C ILE A 52 -10.68 -4.93 20.28
N GLY A 53 -11.95 -5.08 20.69
CA GLY A 53 -12.65 -4.09 21.49
C GLY A 53 -13.00 -2.83 20.69
N LYS A 54 -13.75 -1.89 21.28
CA LYS A 54 -14.23 -0.63 20.64
C LYS A 54 -13.10 0.33 20.17
N GLN A 55 -11.84 -0.07 20.22
CA GLN A 55 -10.71 0.76 19.82
C GLN A 55 -10.49 0.75 18.30
N ASN A 56 -9.77 1.76 17.81
CA ASN A 56 -9.57 2.03 16.39
C ASN A 56 -8.75 0.94 15.69
N ILE A 57 -9.46 -0.06 15.15
CA ILE A 57 -8.93 -1.21 14.38
C ILE A 57 -7.90 -0.78 13.33
N ALA A 58 -8.06 0.40 12.72
CA ALA A 58 -7.10 0.94 11.77
C ALA A 58 -5.68 1.12 12.34
N ILE A 59 -5.52 1.61 13.58
CA ILE A 59 -4.18 1.73 14.20
C ILE A 59 -3.60 0.33 14.46
N ALA A 60 -4.43 -0.59 14.96
CA ALA A 60 -4.01 -1.98 15.14
C ALA A 60 -3.58 -2.62 13.81
N ALA A 61 -4.27 -2.29 12.71
CA ALA A 61 -3.94 -2.73 11.36
C ALA A 61 -2.57 -2.22 10.89
N VAL A 62 -2.18 -0.99 11.23
CA VAL A 62 -0.81 -0.48 10.97
C VAL A 62 0.23 -1.33 11.70
N GLY A 63 0.01 -1.60 12.99
CA GLY A 63 0.89 -2.46 13.78
C GLY A 63 0.99 -3.88 13.23
N LEU A 64 -0.15 -4.48 12.87
CA LEU A 64 -0.22 -5.82 12.30
C LEU A 64 0.51 -5.90 10.95
N TYR A 65 0.36 -4.88 10.11
CA TYR A 65 1.08 -4.81 8.85
C TYR A 65 2.58 -4.62 9.05
N ALA A 66 3.01 -3.80 10.03
CA ALA A 66 4.42 -3.66 10.39
C ALA A 66 5.03 -5.00 10.83
N VAL A 67 4.35 -5.73 11.73
CA VAL A 67 4.79 -7.05 12.19
C VAL A 67 4.87 -8.03 11.01
N PHE A 68 3.82 -8.10 10.19
CA PHE A 68 3.81 -8.99 9.04
C PHE A 68 4.99 -8.75 8.07
N VAL A 69 5.26 -7.48 7.74
CA VAL A 69 6.34 -7.12 6.81
C VAL A 69 7.72 -7.29 7.45
N TYR A 70 7.97 -6.69 8.61
CA TYR A 70 9.32 -6.60 9.17
C TYR A 70 9.73 -7.81 10.02
N THR A 71 8.80 -8.63 10.53
CA THR A 71 9.17 -9.82 11.31
C THR A 71 8.93 -11.10 10.52
N ILE A 72 7.70 -11.32 10.02
CA ILE A 72 7.34 -12.60 9.40
C ILE A 72 8.02 -12.73 8.03
N LEU A 73 7.86 -11.75 7.15
CA LEU A 73 8.45 -11.79 5.80
C LEU A 73 9.97 -11.73 5.82
N ASP A 74 10.57 -10.88 6.65
CA ASP A 74 12.03 -10.82 6.82
C ASP A 74 12.60 -12.16 7.34
N TYR A 75 11.92 -12.80 8.28
CA TYR A 75 12.31 -14.13 8.78
C TYR A 75 12.21 -15.21 7.70
N VAL A 76 11.14 -15.19 6.89
CA VAL A 76 10.98 -16.11 5.75
C VAL A 76 12.11 -15.91 4.73
N VAL A 77 12.44 -14.66 4.38
CA VAL A 77 13.56 -14.33 3.48
C VAL A 77 14.88 -14.88 4.06
N LYS A 78 15.14 -14.66 5.35
CA LYS A 78 16.36 -15.14 6.02
C LYS A 78 16.48 -16.67 6.05
N ILE A 79 15.40 -17.41 6.33
CA ILE A 79 15.43 -18.88 6.29
C ILE A 79 15.73 -19.36 4.88
N LEU A 80 15.00 -18.85 3.90
CA LEU A 80 15.15 -19.27 2.51
C LEU A 80 16.56 -18.94 1.99
N SER A 81 17.12 -17.79 2.40
CA SER A 81 18.50 -17.41 2.09
C SER A 81 19.56 -18.26 2.80
N LYS A 82 19.30 -18.75 4.03
CA LYS A 82 20.27 -19.58 4.80
C LYS A 82 20.26 -21.05 4.43
N SER A 83 19.14 -21.60 3.94
CA SER A 83 19.05 -23.01 3.50
C SER A 83 19.85 -23.34 2.22
N ASP A 84 20.70 -22.41 1.77
CA ASP A 84 21.37 -22.43 0.46
C ASP A 84 22.89 -22.70 0.55
N ILE A 85 23.41 -23.17 1.70
CA ILE A 85 24.80 -23.65 1.83
C ILE A 85 24.80 -25.18 1.65
N ASP A 86 24.82 -25.64 0.39
CA ASP A 86 25.02 -27.07 0.08
C ASP A 86 25.89 -27.22 -1.18
N ASP A 87 27.15 -27.61 -1.00
CA ASP A 87 28.27 -27.54 -1.95
C ASP A 87 28.31 -28.68 -3.00
N SER A 88 27.17 -29.30 -3.35
CA SER A 88 27.18 -30.43 -4.29
C SER A 88 27.27 -30.00 -5.78
N PRO A 89 28.25 -30.51 -6.56
CA PRO A 89 28.58 -29.99 -7.90
C PRO A 89 27.65 -30.44 -9.04
N THR A 90 26.79 -31.44 -8.84
CA THR A 90 26.14 -32.17 -9.95
C THR A 90 24.80 -31.58 -10.44
N MET A 91 24.24 -30.56 -9.80
CA MET A 91 22.97 -29.93 -10.23
C MET A 91 22.97 -28.39 -10.18
N ARG A 92 24.15 -27.77 -10.16
CA ARG A 92 24.34 -26.33 -9.90
C ARG A 92 23.59 -25.43 -10.90
N TRP A 93 23.64 -25.71 -12.20
CA TRP A 93 23.10 -24.82 -13.24
C TRP A 93 21.56 -24.81 -13.34
N ILE A 94 20.92 -25.98 -13.26
CA ILE A 94 19.46 -26.09 -13.29
C ILE A 94 18.84 -25.54 -11.99
N ARG A 95 19.52 -25.74 -10.83
CA ARG A 95 19.12 -25.10 -9.57
C ARG A 95 19.34 -23.59 -9.61
N MET A 96 20.47 -23.07 -10.11
CA MET A 96 20.68 -21.62 -10.18
C MET A 96 19.60 -20.90 -10.99
N ILE A 97 19.15 -21.46 -12.12
CA ILE A 97 18.11 -20.82 -12.96
C ILE A 97 16.71 -20.91 -12.31
N LYS A 98 16.35 -22.06 -11.72
CA LYS A 98 15.01 -22.25 -11.10
C LYS A 98 14.91 -21.67 -9.68
N ARG A 99 16.00 -21.68 -8.91
CA ARG A 99 16.11 -21.27 -7.49
C ARG A 99 16.42 -19.77 -7.33
N SER A 100 17.17 -19.17 -8.28
CA SER A 100 17.33 -17.71 -8.39
C SER A 100 15.97 -17.00 -8.47
N THR A 101 15.03 -17.56 -9.23
CA THR A 101 13.74 -16.88 -9.47
C THR A 101 12.83 -16.86 -8.24
N MET A 102 12.79 -17.90 -7.40
CA MET A 102 11.89 -17.90 -6.24
C MET A 102 12.40 -17.01 -5.11
N VAL A 103 13.69 -17.11 -4.76
CA VAL A 103 14.28 -16.25 -3.71
C VAL A 103 14.26 -14.78 -4.14
N SER A 104 14.64 -14.48 -5.38
CA SER A 104 14.56 -13.10 -5.90
C SER A 104 13.14 -12.55 -5.92
N ARG A 105 12.12 -13.39 -6.19
CA ARG A 105 10.71 -12.98 -6.13
C ARG A 105 10.26 -12.67 -4.72
N ILE A 106 10.60 -13.49 -3.74
CA ILE A 106 10.23 -13.27 -2.34
C ILE A 106 10.94 -12.01 -1.81
N GLN A 107 12.19 -11.82 -2.19
CA GLN A 107 12.93 -10.60 -1.87
C GLN A 107 12.31 -9.37 -2.54
N ALA A 108 11.92 -9.45 -3.82
CA ALA A 108 11.21 -8.38 -4.51
C ALA A 108 9.84 -8.09 -3.89
N LEU A 109 9.11 -9.12 -3.44
CA LEU A 109 7.86 -8.96 -2.68
C LEU A 109 8.10 -8.27 -1.33
N HIS A 110 9.14 -8.65 -0.62
CA HIS A 110 9.50 -8.04 0.66
C HIS A 110 9.81 -6.55 0.50
N LEU A 111 10.67 -6.19 -0.46
CA LEU A 111 10.95 -4.80 -0.81
C LEU A 111 9.67 -4.03 -1.18
N GLN A 112 8.83 -4.60 -2.04
CA GLN A 112 7.58 -3.98 -2.45
C GLN A 112 6.62 -3.71 -1.27
N LEU A 113 6.59 -4.59 -0.27
CA LEU A 113 5.76 -4.42 0.92
C LEU A 113 6.34 -3.37 1.87
N ILE A 114 7.67 -3.36 2.07
CA ILE A 114 8.39 -2.32 2.82
C ILE A 114 8.11 -0.94 2.22
N ASP A 115 8.23 -0.79 0.90
CA ASP A 115 8.04 0.49 0.23
C ASP A 115 6.61 1.03 0.37
N SER A 116 5.63 0.13 0.48
CA SER A 116 4.23 0.51 0.67
C SER A 116 3.84 0.79 2.13
N PHE A 117 4.69 0.41 3.09
CA PHE A 117 4.40 0.61 4.51
C PHE A 117 4.29 2.09 4.91
N PRO A 118 5.24 2.98 4.57
CA PRO A 118 5.15 4.40 4.93
C PRO A 118 3.89 5.06 4.38
N LEU A 119 3.51 4.73 3.13
CA LEU A 119 2.31 5.27 2.50
C LEU A 119 1.05 4.86 3.27
N PHE A 120 0.94 3.58 3.62
CA PHE A 120 -0.18 3.06 4.39
C PHE A 120 -0.26 3.66 5.80
N ALA A 121 0.84 3.59 6.55
CA ALA A 121 0.91 4.12 7.91
C ALA A 121 0.55 5.61 7.95
N THR A 122 1.10 6.40 7.03
CA THR A 122 0.81 7.83 6.92
C THR A 122 -0.66 8.09 6.60
N SER A 123 -1.25 7.35 5.66
CA SER A 123 -2.69 7.50 5.32
C SER A 123 -3.60 7.21 6.52
N VAL A 124 -3.30 6.18 7.30
CA VAL A 124 -4.08 5.81 8.49
C VAL A 124 -3.89 6.82 9.61
N ILE A 125 -2.66 7.24 9.90
CA ILE A 125 -2.35 8.23 10.95
C ILE A 125 -3.02 9.56 10.63
N ILE A 126 -2.93 10.04 9.40
CA ILE A 126 -3.55 11.30 9.00
C ILE A 126 -5.07 11.20 9.10
N SER A 127 -5.67 10.11 8.59
CA SER A 127 -7.12 9.89 8.74
C SER A 127 -7.58 9.77 10.20
N TYR A 128 -6.68 9.41 11.11
CA TYR A 128 -6.92 9.45 12.54
C TYR A 128 -6.95 10.87 13.08
N ILE A 129 -5.93 11.67 12.75
CA ILE A 129 -5.78 13.06 13.18
C ILE A 129 -6.94 13.91 12.65
N THR A 130 -7.34 13.72 11.39
CA THR A 130 -8.44 14.45 10.73
C THR A 130 -9.81 13.84 10.98
N ASN A 131 -9.97 13.03 12.04
CA ASN A 131 -11.24 12.48 12.50
C ASN A 131 -12.13 11.88 11.39
N VAL A 132 -11.53 11.23 10.39
CA VAL A 132 -12.30 10.52 9.35
C VAL A 132 -13.20 9.49 10.02
N PRO A 133 -14.46 9.32 9.58
CA PRO A 133 -15.39 8.37 10.17
C PRO A 133 -14.75 7.00 10.38
N ILE A 134 -14.89 6.47 11.60
CA ILE A 134 -14.26 5.22 12.04
C ILE A 134 -14.57 4.08 11.06
N LEU A 135 -15.80 4.07 10.54
CA LEU A 135 -16.27 3.10 9.55
C LEU A 135 -15.41 3.08 8.29
N ILE A 136 -15.17 4.25 7.71
CA ILE A 136 -14.37 4.46 6.50
C ILE A 136 -12.93 4.04 6.80
N ARG A 137 -12.37 4.57 7.88
CA ARG A 137 -10.97 4.30 8.26
C ARG A 137 -10.71 2.81 8.44
N ASN A 138 -11.57 2.10 9.16
CA ASN A 138 -11.43 0.66 9.40
C ASN A 138 -11.60 -0.15 8.11
N THR A 139 -12.63 0.16 7.31
CA THR A 139 -12.93 -0.56 6.07
C THR A 139 -11.75 -0.50 5.10
N PHE A 140 -11.23 0.70 4.83
CA PHE A 140 -10.10 0.88 3.90
C PHE A 140 -8.79 0.33 4.46
N SER A 141 -8.57 0.37 5.77
CA SER A 141 -7.38 -0.24 6.39
C SER A 141 -7.38 -1.77 6.27
N ILE A 142 -8.52 -2.41 6.51
CA ILE A 142 -8.67 -3.86 6.35
C ILE A 142 -8.53 -4.24 4.87
N LEU A 143 -9.21 -3.50 3.99
CA LEU A 143 -9.16 -3.76 2.55
C LEU A 143 -7.74 -3.62 1.98
N PHE A 144 -6.95 -2.65 2.49
CA PHE A 144 -5.54 -2.52 2.15
C PHE A 144 -4.75 -3.79 2.47
N ILE A 145 -4.83 -4.26 3.72
CA ILE A 145 -4.06 -5.43 4.18
C ILE A 145 -4.48 -6.68 3.40
N LEU A 146 -5.78 -6.90 3.22
CA LEU A 146 -6.29 -8.02 2.43
C LEU A 146 -5.79 -7.96 0.98
N SER A 147 -5.84 -6.79 0.35
CA SER A 147 -5.35 -6.61 -1.01
C SER A 147 -3.85 -6.87 -1.12
N LYS A 148 -3.03 -6.42 -0.15
CA LYS A 148 -1.59 -6.72 -0.12
C LYS A 148 -1.33 -8.22 0.06
N PHE A 149 -2.09 -8.90 0.90
CA PHE A 149 -1.97 -10.33 1.09
C PHE A 149 -2.30 -11.11 -0.18
N ILE A 150 -3.42 -10.77 -0.85
CA ILE A 150 -3.82 -11.41 -2.11
C ILE A 150 -2.81 -11.09 -3.23
N SER A 151 -2.30 -9.86 -3.30
CA SER A 151 -1.27 -9.48 -4.28
C SER A 151 0.04 -10.25 -4.06
N ALA A 152 0.47 -10.40 -2.80
CA ALA A 152 1.62 -11.22 -2.45
C ALA A 152 1.40 -12.69 -2.83
N LEU A 153 0.26 -13.28 -2.47
CA LEU A 153 -0.08 -14.67 -2.82
C LEU A 153 -0.14 -14.88 -4.35
N SER A 154 -0.70 -13.92 -5.09
CA SER A 154 -0.76 -13.95 -6.55
C SER A 154 0.64 -13.95 -7.18
N ALA A 155 1.58 -13.20 -6.59
CA ALA A 155 2.97 -13.20 -7.02
C ALA A 155 3.69 -14.53 -6.75
N PHE A 156 3.35 -15.22 -5.65
CA PHE A 156 3.80 -16.58 -5.39
C PHE A 156 3.25 -17.58 -6.41
N LEU A 157 1.99 -17.43 -6.82
CA LEU A 157 1.30 -18.31 -7.76
C LEU A 157 1.54 -17.98 -9.25
N PHE A 158 2.44 -17.04 -9.56
CA PHE A 158 2.76 -16.62 -10.95
C PHE A 158 1.57 -15.98 -11.69
N LEU A 159 0.59 -15.43 -10.97
CA LEU A 159 -0.58 -14.79 -11.56
C LEU A 159 -0.34 -13.28 -11.69
N GLU A 160 0.09 -12.83 -12.88
CA GLU A 160 0.50 -11.45 -13.12
C GLU A 160 -0.67 -10.45 -13.04
N PHE A 161 -1.80 -10.78 -13.64
CA PHE A 161 -2.98 -9.90 -13.68
C PHE A 161 -3.60 -9.63 -12.29
N PRO A 162 -3.96 -10.65 -11.47
CA PRO A 162 -4.50 -10.38 -10.14
C PRO A 162 -3.45 -9.73 -9.23
N ARG A 163 -2.16 -10.04 -9.39
CA ARG A 163 -1.09 -9.35 -8.66
C ARG A 163 -1.16 -7.84 -8.88
N SER A 164 -1.19 -7.38 -10.14
CA SER A 164 -1.25 -5.95 -10.47
C SER A 164 -2.57 -5.31 -10.05
N LEU A 165 -3.69 -6.02 -10.19
CA LEU A 165 -5.01 -5.53 -9.79
C LEU A 165 -5.10 -5.27 -8.28
N PHE A 166 -4.74 -6.27 -7.46
CA PHE A 166 -4.78 -6.12 -6.00
C PHE A 166 -3.68 -5.21 -5.46
N TRP A 167 -2.56 -5.08 -6.19
CA TRP A 167 -1.58 -4.05 -5.90
C TRP A 167 -2.16 -2.64 -6.11
N ALA A 168 -2.80 -2.37 -7.25
CA ALA A 168 -3.45 -1.09 -7.53
C ALA A 168 -4.57 -0.80 -6.52
N MET A 169 -5.38 -1.82 -6.21
CA MET A 169 -6.44 -1.78 -5.19
C MET A 169 -5.92 -1.27 -3.84
N SER A 170 -4.78 -1.81 -3.38
CA SER A 170 -4.18 -1.39 -2.11
C SER A 170 -3.76 0.09 -2.14
N ASN A 171 -3.18 0.58 -3.23
CA ASN A 171 -2.79 1.99 -3.34
C ASN A 171 -4.02 2.91 -3.38
N ILE A 172 -5.08 2.51 -4.09
CA ILE A 172 -6.34 3.26 -4.14
C ILE A 172 -6.96 3.39 -2.75
N CYS A 173 -6.88 2.37 -1.90
CA CYS A 173 -7.36 2.46 -0.52
C CYS A 173 -6.62 3.58 0.26
N CYS A 174 -5.31 3.69 0.09
CA CYS A 174 -4.53 4.77 0.70
C CYS A 174 -4.95 6.14 0.14
N TYR A 175 -5.11 6.26 -1.17
CA TYR A 175 -5.53 7.51 -1.81
C TYR A 175 -6.93 7.95 -1.38
N ILE A 176 -7.87 7.02 -1.22
CA ILE A 176 -9.20 7.33 -0.71
C ILE A 176 -9.12 7.82 0.74
N LEU A 177 -8.31 7.19 1.59
CA LEU A 177 -8.09 7.67 2.95
C LEU A 177 -7.51 9.09 2.97
N PHE A 178 -6.53 9.37 2.13
CA PHE A 178 -6.00 10.72 1.96
C PHE A 178 -7.06 11.69 1.46
N PHE A 179 -7.83 11.32 0.45
CA PHE A 179 -8.91 12.13 -0.10
C PHE A 179 -9.91 12.49 1.00
N TYR A 180 -10.41 11.53 1.76
CA TYR A 180 -11.31 11.83 2.89
C TYR A 180 -10.67 12.71 3.94
N SER A 181 -9.39 12.48 4.26
CA SER A 181 -8.67 13.28 5.25
C SER A 181 -8.50 14.74 4.83
N VAL A 182 -8.25 14.96 3.54
CA VAL A 182 -8.23 16.30 2.95
C VAL A 182 -9.65 16.85 2.91
N PHE A 183 -10.58 16.24 2.18
CA PHE A 183 -11.87 16.88 1.90
C PHE A 183 -12.78 17.08 3.12
N LEU A 184 -12.72 16.24 4.16
CA LEU A 184 -13.60 16.39 5.33
C LEU A 184 -13.21 17.56 6.23
N ASP A 185 -11.91 17.79 6.45
CA ASP A 185 -11.45 18.80 7.41
C ASP A 185 -10.47 19.83 6.82
N PHE A 186 -10.11 19.75 5.54
CA PHE A 186 -9.24 20.74 4.88
C PHE A 186 -9.70 22.18 5.10
N PRO A 187 -11.01 22.53 5.02
CA PRO A 187 -11.42 23.90 5.29
C PRO A 187 -11.11 24.36 6.72
N LYS A 188 -11.18 23.44 7.70
CA LYS A 188 -10.93 23.72 9.11
C LYS A 188 -9.43 23.79 9.42
N TYR A 189 -8.65 22.85 8.90
CA TYR A 189 -7.19 22.83 9.04
C TYR A 189 -6.52 23.96 8.26
N PHE A 190 -6.97 24.24 7.03
CA PHE A 190 -6.50 25.37 6.23
C PHE A 190 -6.75 26.69 6.95
N LYS A 191 -7.95 26.90 7.52
CA LYS A 191 -8.25 28.08 8.36
C LYS A 191 -7.40 28.18 9.63
N GLN A 192 -7.00 27.07 10.24
CA GLN A 192 -6.09 27.08 11.39
C GLN A 192 -4.65 27.37 10.99
N ALA A 193 -4.19 26.75 9.90
CA ALA A 193 -2.86 26.95 9.36
C ALA A 193 -2.68 28.40 8.92
N LEU A 194 -3.66 28.97 8.19
CA LEU A 194 -3.66 30.39 7.82
C LEU A 194 -3.59 31.31 9.04
N ARG A 195 -4.37 31.04 10.09
CA ARG A 195 -4.30 31.84 11.32
C ARG A 195 -2.93 31.77 11.98
N LYS A 196 -2.35 30.58 12.11
CA LYS A 196 -0.98 30.44 12.65
C LYS A 196 0.06 31.17 11.79
N TRP A 197 -0.14 31.15 10.48
CA TRP A 197 0.73 31.83 9.52
C TRP A 197 0.60 33.36 9.61
N GLU A 198 -0.62 33.89 9.78
CA GLU A 198 -0.88 35.31 10.05
C GLU A 198 -0.24 35.75 11.37
N TYR A 199 -0.37 34.95 12.44
CA TYR A 199 0.29 35.25 13.72
C TYR A 199 1.81 35.28 13.59
N PHE A 200 2.38 34.29 12.90
CA PHE A 200 3.82 34.25 12.65
C PHE A 200 4.31 35.51 11.92
N PHE A 201 3.63 35.94 10.87
CA PHE A 201 4.02 37.16 10.16
C PHE A 201 3.82 38.42 10.99
N LYS A 202 2.76 38.48 11.82
CA LYS A 202 2.55 39.59 12.72
C LYS A 202 3.69 39.71 13.72
N ASP A 203 4.10 38.60 14.36
CA ASP A 203 5.26 38.56 15.25
C ASP A 203 6.55 39.00 14.54
N VAL A 204 6.78 38.54 13.30
CA VAL A 204 7.96 38.95 12.53
C VAL A 204 7.91 40.44 12.19
N THR A 205 6.75 40.98 11.82
CA THR A 205 6.60 42.40 11.47
C THR A 205 6.81 43.30 12.69
N ASP A 206 6.24 42.92 13.83
CA ASP A 206 6.41 43.60 15.12
C ASP A 206 7.87 43.51 15.61
N TYR A 207 8.57 42.40 15.36
CA TYR A 207 9.98 42.22 15.74
C TYR A 207 10.93 43.11 14.93
N TYR A 208 10.66 43.32 13.63
CA TYR A 208 11.53 44.10 12.76
C TYR A 208 11.14 45.59 12.63
N ASN A 209 10.06 46.04 13.28
CA ASN A 209 9.60 47.44 13.27
C ASN A 209 9.59 48.05 11.85
N PHE A 210 9.02 47.31 10.89
CA PHE A 210 8.68 47.87 9.58
C PHE A 210 7.47 48.80 9.74
N ASN A 211 7.70 50.03 10.23
CA ASN A 211 6.76 51.15 10.12
C ASN A 211 6.95 51.86 8.78
#